data_AF-A0A3E2THI6-F1
#
_entry.id   AF-A0A3E2THI6-F1
#
_cell.length_a   1.000
_cell.length_b   1.000
_cell.length_c   1.000
_cell.angle_alpha   90.00
_cell.angle_beta   90.00
_cell.angle_gamma   90.00
#
_symmetry.space_group_name_H-M   'P 1'
#
loop_
_entity.id
_entity.type
_entity.pdbx_description
1 polymer ?
#
loop_
_entity_poly.entity_id
_entity_poly.type
_entity_poly.pdbx_seq_one_letter_code
_entity_poly.pdbx_strand_id
1 'polypeptide(L)'
;MRRDYKFSSVIIIQIIVILILVLIVSLTGAYANSDFNTGSSILNTILTTAVQTIFGFIIARGLVFNRMGSLGEYFDNFNYLTLKLFGLCFIISILPYLLIVGFGIGLISSLTSAMISGNNFAGFGSMMGLLILLTILSIVYTFFTAYTRFVAADNPDLSFGELFKKVFKIGSDLFSKTFKTYLKWLILPSILYIFIIVVASSKPTTVGNSLALVLSILFVIYIFIALVFALVELSDHYLDYKYKEQIDNDEKISYEV
;
A
#
# COMPACT_ATOMS: atom_id res chain seq x y z
N MET A 1 18.71 -7.95 12.25
CA MET A 1 18.64 -8.35 13.69
C MET A 1 17.17 -8.45 14.11
N ARG A 2 16.79 -9.29 15.09
CA ARG A 2 15.41 -9.22 15.64
C ARG A 2 15.33 -8.01 16.56
N ARG A 3 14.49 -7.04 16.21
CA ARG A 3 14.21 -5.86 17.03
C ARG A 3 12.88 -6.04 17.72
N ASP A 4 12.75 -5.49 18.91
CA ASP A 4 11.49 -5.52 19.63
C ASP A 4 10.59 -4.35 19.20
N TYR A 5 9.30 -4.62 19.06
CA TYR A 5 8.29 -3.64 18.61
C TYR A 5 7.05 -3.68 19.48
N LYS A 6 6.49 -2.50 19.77
CA LYS A 6 5.19 -2.37 20.43
C LYS A 6 4.07 -2.39 19.40
N PHE A 7 3.61 -3.59 19.04
CA PHE A 7 2.57 -3.79 18.03
C PHE A 7 1.25 -3.08 18.34
N SER A 8 0.92 -2.90 19.62
CA SER A 8 -0.35 -2.29 20.04
C SER A 8 -0.54 -0.88 19.49
N SER A 9 0.51 -0.04 19.48
CA SER A 9 0.43 1.34 18.99
C SER A 9 0.15 1.36 17.48
N VAL A 10 0.84 0.51 16.71
CA VAL A 10 0.65 0.39 15.26
C VAL A 10 -0.75 -0.12 14.92
N ILE A 11 -1.22 -1.14 15.64
CA ILE A 11 -2.57 -1.70 15.47
C ILE A 11 -3.63 -0.64 15.71
N ILE A 12 -3.56 0.09 16.83
CA ILE A 12 -4.54 1.12 17.18
C ILE A 12 -4.57 2.22 16.11
N ILE A 13 -3.42 2.66 15.61
CA ILE A 13 -3.36 3.65 14.53
C ILE A 13 -4.02 3.11 13.26
N GLN A 14 -3.77 1.85 12.89
CA GLN A 14 -4.44 1.26 11.72
C GLN A 14 -5.97 1.18 11.88
N ILE A 15 -6.48 0.89 13.09
CA ILE A 15 -7.92 0.96 13.37
C ILE A 15 -8.45 2.37 13.14
N ILE A 16 -7.77 3.39 13.69
CA ILE A 16 -8.14 4.80 13.51
C ILE A 16 -8.17 5.16 12.03
N VAL A 17 -7.16 4.75 11.26
CA VAL A 17 -7.09 4.97 9.81
C VAL A 17 -8.30 4.34 9.12
N ILE A 18 -8.61 3.08 9.37
CA ILE A 18 -9.76 2.40 8.75
C ILE A 18 -11.06 3.14 9.04
N LEU A 19 -11.28 3.55 10.29
CA LEU A 19 -12.48 4.31 10.67
C LEU A 19 -12.58 5.64 9.90
N ILE A 20 -11.47 6.38 9.78
CA ILE A 20 -11.42 7.62 9.00
C ILE A 20 -11.69 7.34 7.52
N LEU A 21 -11.11 6.28 6.95
CA LEU A 21 -11.33 5.92 5.54
C LEU A 21 -12.80 5.56 5.28
N VAL A 22 -13.44 4.79 6.15
CA VAL A 22 -14.88 4.47 6.04
C VAL A 22 -15.74 5.73 6.10
N LEU A 23 -15.40 6.69 6.97
CA LEU A 23 -16.09 7.97 7.04
C LEU A 23 -15.93 8.78 5.74
N ILE A 24 -14.73 8.83 5.16
CA ILE A 24 -14.48 9.52 3.88
C ILE A 24 -15.34 8.91 2.77
N VAL A 25 -15.35 7.58 2.64
CA VAL A 25 -16.13 6.90 1.60
C VAL A 25 -17.63 7.15 1.79
N SER A 26 -18.10 7.19 3.04
CA SER A 26 -19.49 7.48 3.37
C SER A 26 -19.87 8.93 3.05
N LEU A 27 -19.04 9.91 3.43
CA LEU A 27 -19.29 11.35 3.25
C LEU A 27 -19.19 11.78 1.78
N THR A 28 -18.33 11.14 1.00
CA THR A 28 -18.18 11.42 -0.44
C THR A 28 -19.31 10.81 -1.29
N GLY A 29 -20.21 10.03 -0.68
CA GLY A 29 -21.34 9.40 -1.36
C GLY A 29 -20.92 8.25 -2.27
N ALA A 30 -19.72 7.70 -2.10
CA ALA A 30 -19.21 6.62 -2.95
C ALA A 30 -20.00 5.31 -2.81
N TYR A 31 -20.70 5.10 -1.68
CA TYR A 31 -21.62 3.97 -1.50
C TYR A 31 -23.05 4.22 -2.03
N ALA A 32 -23.44 5.48 -2.23
CA ALA A 32 -24.83 5.86 -2.53
C ALA A 32 -25.12 5.98 -4.04
N ASN A 33 -24.09 6.06 -4.87
CA ASN A 33 -24.25 6.22 -6.31
C ASN A 33 -23.91 4.90 -7.01
N SER A 34 -24.92 4.21 -7.55
CA SER A 34 -24.74 3.10 -8.49
C SER A 34 -24.13 3.53 -9.82
N ASP A 35 -24.17 4.84 -10.10
CA ASP A 35 -23.51 5.45 -11.23
C ASP A 35 -22.06 5.77 -10.87
N PHE A 36 -21.15 5.43 -11.77
CA PHE A 36 -19.73 5.76 -11.66
C PHE A 36 -19.54 7.28 -11.74
N ASN A 37 -19.82 7.99 -10.65
CA ASN A 37 -19.68 9.43 -10.57
C ASN A 37 -18.19 9.76 -10.39
N THR A 38 -17.49 9.94 -11.51
CA THR A 38 -16.04 10.14 -11.60
C THR A 38 -15.53 11.27 -10.70
N GLY A 39 -16.34 12.30 -10.42
CA GLY A 39 -15.97 13.38 -9.49
C GLY A 39 -15.88 12.93 -8.03
N SER A 40 -16.85 12.12 -7.58
CA SER A 40 -16.87 11.55 -6.22
C SER A 40 -15.72 10.55 -6.02
N SER A 41 -15.37 9.76 -7.04
CA SER A 41 -14.30 8.76 -6.94
C SER A 41 -12.89 9.37 -6.91
N ILE A 42 -12.64 10.45 -7.66
CA ILE A 42 -11.35 11.17 -7.63
C ILE A 42 -11.15 11.85 -6.27
N LEU A 43 -12.15 12.57 -5.77
CA LEU A 43 -12.08 13.23 -4.45
C LEU A 43 -11.83 12.21 -3.34
N ASN A 44 -12.57 11.09 -3.35
CA ASN A 44 -12.35 9.98 -2.42
C ASN A 44 -10.91 9.44 -2.49
N THR A 45 -10.38 9.23 -3.70
CA THR A 45 -9.00 8.74 -3.89
C THR A 45 -7.97 9.71 -3.33
N ILE A 46 -8.12 11.01 -3.56
CA ILE A 46 -7.23 12.05 -3.03
C ILE A 46 -7.26 12.05 -1.50
N LEU A 47 -8.46 12.09 -0.90
CA LEU A 47 -8.61 12.16 0.55
C LEU A 47 -8.10 10.90 1.25
N THR A 48 -8.45 9.72 0.75
CA THR A 48 -7.98 8.45 1.29
C THR A 48 -6.46 8.32 1.18
N THR A 49 -5.88 8.72 0.05
CA THR A 49 -4.41 8.71 -0.13
C THR A 49 -3.72 9.71 0.81
N ALA A 50 -4.30 10.89 1.05
CA ALA A 50 -3.76 11.87 1.98
C ALA A 50 -3.73 11.32 3.41
N VAL A 51 -4.83 10.72 3.88
CA VAL A 51 -4.91 10.07 5.20
C VAL A 51 -3.89 8.93 5.31
N GLN A 52 -3.85 8.02 4.33
CA GLN A 52 -2.88 6.92 4.32
C GLN A 52 -1.43 7.42 4.28
N THR A 53 -1.17 8.56 3.63
CA THR A 53 0.15 9.18 3.58
C THR A 53 0.56 9.69 4.96
N ILE A 54 -0.31 10.46 5.62
CA ILE A 54 -0.06 11.04 6.94
C ILE A 54 0.17 9.93 7.97
N PHE A 55 -0.78 9.01 8.11
CA PHE A 55 -0.71 7.97 9.13
C PHE A 55 0.35 6.92 8.81
N GLY A 56 0.56 6.61 7.53
CA GLY A 56 1.66 5.75 7.12
C GLY A 56 3.02 6.35 7.50
N PHE A 57 3.21 7.67 7.37
CA PHE A 57 4.44 8.34 7.77
C PHE A 57 4.62 8.31 9.29
N ILE A 58 3.57 8.61 10.05
CA ILE A 58 3.54 8.51 11.52
C ILE A 58 4.02 7.12 11.96
N ILE A 59 3.47 6.06 11.37
CA ILE A 59 3.87 4.68 11.70
C ILE A 59 5.31 4.41 11.27
N ALA A 60 5.70 4.76 10.04
CA ALA A 60 7.04 4.50 9.53
C ALA A 60 8.12 5.17 10.38
N ARG A 61 7.92 6.45 10.73
CA ARG A 61 8.83 7.17 11.62
C ARG A 61 8.85 6.57 13.02
N GLY A 62 7.69 6.19 13.56
CA GLY A 62 7.61 5.49 14.85
C GLY A 62 8.37 4.16 14.83
N LEU A 63 8.28 3.38 13.76
CA LEU A 63 9.03 2.12 13.61
C LEU A 63 10.55 2.32 13.43
N VAL A 64 11.00 3.47 12.92
CA VAL A 64 12.43 3.76 12.78
C VAL A 64 13.02 4.31 14.08
N PHE A 65 12.33 5.26 14.73
CA PHE A 65 12.88 6.03 15.85
C PHE A 65 12.25 5.69 17.22
N ASN A 66 10.96 5.33 17.27
CA ASN A 66 10.19 5.11 18.51
C ASN A 66 9.53 3.71 18.54
N ARG A 67 10.29 2.64 18.25
CA ARG A 67 9.76 1.27 18.07
C ARG A 67 8.91 0.73 19.23
N MET A 68 9.22 1.19 20.43
CA MET A 68 8.51 0.85 21.67
C MET A 68 7.54 1.92 22.15
N GLY A 69 7.38 2.98 21.36
CA GLY A 69 6.67 4.18 21.77
C GLY A 69 5.20 3.95 22.04
N SER A 70 4.67 4.73 22.97
CA SER A 70 3.23 4.81 23.23
C SER A 70 2.47 5.34 22.01
N LEU A 71 1.14 5.23 22.03
CA LEU A 71 0.29 5.77 20.96
C LEU A 71 0.55 7.28 20.77
N GLY A 72 0.70 8.04 21.86
CA GLY A 72 1.01 9.47 21.84
C GLY A 72 2.35 9.76 21.15
N GLU A 73 3.42 9.05 21.52
CA GLU A 73 4.74 9.20 20.88
C GLU A 73 4.73 8.83 19.41
N TYR A 74 3.85 7.90 19.00
CA TYR A 74 3.63 7.66 17.58
C TYR A 74 2.99 8.87 16.92
N PHE A 75 1.89 9.42 17.46
CA PHE A 75 1.22 10.61 16.93
C PHE A 75 2.12 11.85 16.89
N ASP A 76 3.02 12.02 17.86
CA ASP A 76 4.00 13.13 17.88
C ASP A 76 4.92 13.12 16.64
N ASN A 77 5.08 11.97 15.98
CA ASN A 77 5.80 11.88 14.71
C ASN A 77 5.18 12.73 13.60
N PHE A 78 3.91 13.11 13.72
CA PHE A 78 3.25 14.03 12.79
C PHE A 78 3.99 15.37 12.67
N ASN A 79 4.59 15.86 13.76
CA ASN A 79 5.31 17.13 13.76
C ASN A 79 6.54 17.14 12.85
N TYR A 80 7.02 15.97 12.44
CA TYR A 80 8.16 15.83 11.52
C TYR A 80 7.73 15.70 10.06
N LEU A 81 6.43 15.64 9.77
CA LEU A 81 5.90 15.56 8.42
C LEU A 81 5.84 16.96 7.79
N THR A 82 6.96 17.40 7.20
CA THR A 82 6.97 18.64 6.42
C THR A 82 6.18 18.47 5.11
N LEU A 83 5.70 19.57 4.52
CA LEU A 83 4.96 19.55 3.26
C LEU A 83 5.75 18.87 2.12
N LYS A 84 7.07 19.01 2.11
CA LYS A 84 7.98 18.33 1.16
C LYS A 84 7.88 16.81 1.30
N LEU A 85 7.99 16.30 2.53
CA LEU A 85 7.94 14.87 2.81
C LEU A 85 6.54 14.29 2.55
N PHE A 86 5.50 15.05 2.92
CA PHE A 86 4.12 14.71 2.56
C PHE A 86 3.95 14.63 1.05
N GLY A 87 4.35 15.66 0.31
CA GLY A 87 4.22 15.72 -1.15
C GLY A 87 4.91 14.55 -1.83
N LEU A 88 6.12 14.18 -1.41
CA LEU A 88 6.83 13.01 -1.93
C LEU A 88 6.04 11.73 -1.70
N CYS A 89 5.66 11.47 -0.44
CA CYS A 89 4.96 10.24 -0.08
C CYS A 89 3.59 10.14 -0.77
N PHE A 90 2.89 11.27 -0.88
CA PHE A 90 1.58 11.39 -1.51
C PHE A 90 1.66 11.14 -3.01
N ILE A 91 2.57 11.82 -3.73
CA ILE A 91 2.74 11.68 -5.18
C ILE A 91 3.10 10.23 -5.54
N ILE A 92 4.03 9.62 -4.81
CA ILE A 92 4.40 8.22 -5.03
C ILE A 92 3.21 7.28 -4.78
N SER A 93 2.43 7.54 -3.73
CA SER A 93 1.29 6.68 -3.37
C SER A 93 0.11 6.83 -4.33
N ILE A 94 -0.15 8.03 -4.87
CA ILE A 94 -1.31 8.28 -5.72
C ILE A 94 -1.10 7.85 -7.19
N LEU A 95 0.16 7.78 -7.64
CA LEU A 95 0.49 7.52 -9.04
C LEU A 95 -0.14 6.23 -9.61
N PRO A 96 -0.10 5.07 -8.92
CA PRO A 96 -0.76 3.86 -9.43
C PRO A 96 -2.26 4.02 -9.62
N TYR A 97 -2.93 4.76 -8.73
CA TYR A 97 -4.37 5.01 -8.82
C TYR A 97 -4.71 5.90 -10.01
N LEU A 98 -3.92 6.93 -10.27
CA LEU A 98 -4.13 7.81 -11.43
C LEU A 98 -4.00 7.04 -12.74
N LEU A 99 -3.05 6.10 -12.82
CA LEU A 99 -2.91 5.21 -13.97
C LEU A 99 -4.16 4.32 -14.11
N ILE A 100 -4.58 3.61 -13.06
CA ILE A 100 -5.73 2.70 -13.13
C ILE A 100 -7.03 3.44 -13.46
N VAL A 101 -7.29 4.59 -12.85
CA VAL A 101 -8.51 5.38 -13.10
C VAL A 101 -8.52 5.93 -14.52
N GLY A 102 -7.41 6.50 -15.00
CA GLY A 102 -7.31 7.03 -16.35
C GLY A 102 -7.60 5.98 -17.42
N PHE A 103 -7.06 4.78 -17.27
CA PHE A 103 -7.31 3.67 -18.20
C PHE A 103 -8.67 2.99 -17.99
N GLY A 104 -9.16 2.91 -16.75
CA GLY A 104 -10.48 2.35 -16.42
C GLY A 104 -11.63 3.13 -17.08
N ILE A 105 -11.55 4.46 -17.12
CA ILE A 105 -12.53 5.31 -17.83
C ILE A 105 -12.50 5.03 -19.35
N GLY A 106 -11.31 4.83 -19.92
CA GLY A 106 -11.15 4.44 -21.33
C GLY A 106 -11.78 3.07 -21.63
N LEU A 107 -11.69 2.12 -20.69
CA LEU A 107 -12.28 0.78 -20.80
C LEU A 107 -13.81 0.80 -20.75
N ILE A 108 -14.39 1.59 -19.85
CA ILE A 108 -15.85 1.70 -19.73
C ILE A 108 -16.44 2.35 -20.98
N SER A 109 -15.79 3.39 -21.51
CA SER A 109 -16.24 4.07 -22.73
C SER A 109 -16.10 3.16 -23.97
N SER A 110 -15.02 2.38 -24.08
CA SER A 110 -14.85 1.40 -25.17
C SER A 110 -15.84 0.24 -25.08
N LEU A 111 -16.12 -0.27 -23.88
CA LEU A 111 -17.14 -1.30 -23.67
C LEU A 111 -18.53 -0.75 -24.03
N THR A 112 -18.87 0.45 -23.58
CA THR A 112 -20.16 1.09 -23.86
C THR A 112 -20.36 1.29 -25.37
N SER A 113 -19.34 1.81 -26.06
CA SER A 113 -19.38 1.98 -27.52
C SER A 113 -19.43 0.66 -28.30
N ALA A 114 -18.72 -0.39 -27.84
CA ALA A 114 -18.80 -1.73 -28.43
C ALA A 114 -20.19 -2.36 -28.26
N MET A 115 -20.80 -2.20 -27.08
CA MET A 115 -22.16 -2.66 -26.79
C MET A 115 -23.22 -1.92 -27.62
N ILE A 116 -23.04 -0.61 -27.85
CA ILE A 116 -23.95 0.20 -28.67
C ILE A 116 -23.79 -0.07 -30.17
N SER A 117 -22.56 -0.28 -30.64
CA SER A 117 -22.27 -0.45 -32.08
C SER A 117 -22.44 -1.88 -32.60
N GLY A 118 -22.74 -2.86 -31.74
CA GLY A 118 -22.92 -4.26 -32.13
C GLY A 118 -21.66 -4.92 -32.71
N ASN A 119 -20.50 -4.26 -32.60
CA ASN A 119 -19.24 -4.70 -33.17
C ASN A 119 -18.54 -5.76 -32.31
N ASN A 120 -17.71 -6.58 -32.97
CA ASN A 120 -16.86 -7.58 -32.34
C ASN A 120 -16.04 -6.98 -31.19
N PHE A 121 -16.00 -7.69 -30.04
CA PHE A 121 -15.22 -7.42 -28.83
C PHE A 121 -13.68 -7.36 -29.03
N ALA A 122 -13.19 -7.28 -30.27
CA ALA A 122 -11.77 -7.28 -30.60
C ALA A 122 -11.00 -6.15 -29.91
N GLY A 123 -11.61 -4.96 -29.75
CA GLY A 123 -11.04 -3.84 -28.99
C GLY A 123 -11.16 -3.99 -27.46
N PHE A 124 -12.13 -4.76 -26.98
CA PHE A 124 -12.33 -5.01 -25.55
C PHE A 124 -11.25 -5.95 -25.00
N GLY A 125 -10.90 -7.01 -25.73
CA GLY A 125 -9.84 -7.95 -25.34
C GLY A 125 -8.47 -7.28 -25.19
N SER A 126 -8.10 -6.38 -26.11
CA SER A 126 -6.83 -5.64 -26.03
C SER A 126 -6.81 -4.64 -24.86
N MET A 127 -7.92 -3.98 -24.56
CA MET A 127 -8.02 -3.08 -23.41
C MET A 127 -8.05 -3.82 -22.06
N MET A 128 -8.69 -4.99 -21.98
CA MET A 128 -8.61 -5.86 -20.80
C MET A 128 -7.18 -6.37 -20.58
N GLY A 129 -6.49 -6.75 -21.65
CA GLY A 129 -5.06 -7.10 -21.59
C GLY A 129 -4.20 -5.94 -21.06
N LEU A 130 -4.48 -4.71 -21.50
CA LEU A 130 -3.80 -3.51 -21.01
C LEU A 130 -4.09 -3.24 -19.52
N LEU A 131 -5.33 -3.41 -19.05
CA LEU A 131 -5.67 -3.24 -17.63
C LEU A 131 -4.96 -4.25 -16.74
N ILE A 132 -4.89 -5.52 -17.17
CA ILE A 132 -4.13 -6.56 -16.47
C ILE A 132 -2.65 -6.16 -16.40
N LEU A 133 -2.07 -5.73 -17.53
CA LEU A 133 -0.68 -5.28 -17.58
C LEU A 133 -0.44 -4.09 -16.62
N LEU A 134 -1.31 -3.08 -16.61
CA LEU A 134 -1.20 -1.92 -15.72
C LEU A 134 -1.34 -2.30 -14.25
N THR A 135 -2.19 -3.27 -13.95
CA THR A 135 -2.33 -3.82 -12.59
C THR A 135 -1.03 -4.50 -12.17
N ILE A 136 -0.44 -5.34 -13.03
CA ILE A 136 0.86 -5.98 -12.78
C ILE A 136 1.95 -4.92 -12.57
N LEU A 137 2.01 -3.90 -13.43
CA LEU A 137 2.98 -2.80 -13.29
C LEU A 137 2.79 -2.03 -11.98
N SER A 138 1.55 -1.82 -11.53
CA SER A 138 1.24 -1.16 -10.25
C SER A 138 1.69 -2.00 -9.05
N ILE A 139 1.53 -3.33 -9.12
CA ILE A 139 2.04 -4.26 -8.12
C ILE A 139 3.57 -4.19 -8.09
N VAL A 140 4.23 -4.26 -9.27
CA VAL A 140 5.69 -4.14 -9.38
C VAL A 140 6.18 -2.82 -8.79
N TYR A 141 5.52 -1.70 -9.14
CA TYR A 141 5.81 -0.37 -8.62
C TYR A 141 5.75 -0.32 -7.08
N THR A 142 4.78 -1.02 -6.48
CA THR A 142 4.62 -1.07 -5.01
C THR A 142 5.83 -1.71 -4.33
N PHE A 143 6.53 -2.66 -4.97
CA PHE A 143 7.76 -3.21 -4.42
C PHE A 143 8.92 -2.20 -4.41
N PHE A 144 9.07 -1.45 -5.51
CA PHE A 144 10.12 -0.42 -5.64
C PHE A 144 9.86 0.81 -4.75
N THR A 145 8.63 1.00 -4.29
CA THR A 145 8.21 2.15 -3.48
C THR A 145 7.78 1.75 -2.07
N ALA A 146 7.98 0.49 -1.66
CA ALA A 146 7.60 -0.01 -0.34
C ALA A 146 8.23 0.80 0.82
N TYR A 147 9.42 1.37 0.59
CA TYR A 147 10.18 2.10 1.61
C TYR A 147 9.98 3.60 1.61
N THR A 148 9.09 4.16 0.78
CA THR A 148 8.96 5.62 0.60
C THR A 148 8.84 6.38 1.91
N ARG A 149 8.01 5.90 2.82
CA ARG A 149 7.73 6.55 4.10
C ARG A 149 8.90 6.44 5.07
N PHE A 150 9.62 5.33 5.07
CA PHE A 150 10.84 5.15 5.87
C PHE A 150 11.95 6.08 5.39
N VAL A 151 12.17 6.16 4.07
CA VAL A 151 13.16 7.05 3.48
C VAL A 151 12.86 8.51 3.78
N ALA A 152 11.60 8.92 3.62
CA ALA A 152 11.16 10.28 3.94
C ALA A 152 11.35 10.62 5.43
N ALA A 153 11.02 9.68 6.32
CA ALA A 153 11.16 9.89 7.76
C ALA A 153 12.62 10.00 8.22
N ASP A 154 13.52 9.24 7.60
CA ASP A 154 14.93 9.15 8.00
C ASP A 154 15.82 10.22 7.36
N ASN A 155 15.37 10.86 6.27
CA ASN A 155 16.18 11.79 5.48
C ASN A 155 15.47 13.14 5.27
N PRO A 156 15.08 13.86 6.35
CA PRO A 156 14.29 15.08 6.23
C PRO A 156 15.00 16.20 5.47
N ASP A 157 16.34 16.20 5.44
CA ASP A 157 17.15 17.27 4.88
C ASP A 157 17.36 17.16 3.36
N LEU A 158 17.21 15.96 2.79
CA LEU A 158 17.40 15.73 1.36
C LEU A 158 16.36 16.50 0.52
N SER A 159 16.77 16.95 -0.67
CA SER A 159 15.85 17.56 -1.63
C SER A 159 14.81 16.56 -2.15
N PHE A 160 13.71 17.04 -2.73
CA PHE A 160 12.66 16.17 -3.26
C PHE A 160 13.20 15.16 -4.29
N GLY A 161 14.06 15.61 -5.21
CA GLY A 161 14.62 14.74 -6.25
C GLY A 161 15.57 13.68 -5.70
N GLU A 162 16.36 14.03 -4.68
CA GLU A 162 17.24 13.07 -3.99
C GLU A 162 16.44 12.03 -3.21
N LEU A 163 15.40 12.47 -2.50
CA LEU A 163 14.48 11.56 -1.81
C LEU A 163 13.82 10.59 -2.78
N PHE A 164 13.29 11.10 -3.89
CA PHE A 164 12.67 10.28 -4.93
C PHE A 164 13.65 9.22 -5.45
N LYS A 165 14.88 9.61 -5.81
CA LYS A 165 15.92 8.66 -6.25
C LYS A 165 16.26 7.64 -5.16
N LYS A 166 16.40 8.08 -3.91
CA LYS A 166 16.75 7.21 -2.77
C LYS A 166 15.66 6.18 -2.49
N VAL A 167 14.38 6.55 -2.65
CA VAL A 167 13.23 5.62 -2.55
C VAL A 167 13.41 4.44 -3.51
N PHE A 168 13.60 4.73 -4.80
CA PHE A 168 13.72 3.68 -5.82
C PHE A 168 15.01 2.86 -5.68
N LYS A 169 16.12 3.50 -5.29
CA LYS A 169 17.39 2.81 -4.99
C LYS A 169 17.18 1.77 -3.89
N ILE A 170 16.64 2.19 -2.75
CA ILE A 170 16.42 1.30 -1.59
C ILE A 170 15.37 0.23 -1.93
N GLY A 171 14.30 0.59 -2.64
CA GLY A 171 13.31 -0.37 -3.11
C GLY A 171 13.88 -1.43 -4.04
N SER A 172 14.80 -1.05 -4.93
CA SER A 172 15.53 -1.98 -5.81
C SER A 172 16.46 -2.88 -5.01
N ASP A 173 17.30 -2.31 -4.16
CA ASP A 173 18.29 -3.05 -3.35
C ASP A 173 17.62 -4.06 -2.41
N LEU A 174 16.44 -3.71 -1.88
CA LEU A 174 15.68 -4.54 -0.96
C LEU A 174 14.57 -5.35 -1.64
N PHE A 175 14.46 -5.32 -2.97
CA PHE A 175 13.35 -5.94 -3.71
C PHE A 175 13.10 -7.41 -3.31
N SER A 176 14.16 -8.22 -3.23
CA SER A 176 14.05 -9.65 -2.86
C SER A 176 13.51 -9.84 -1.43
N LYS A 177 13.95 -8.99 -0.49
CA LYS A 177 13.49 -9.04 0.90
C LYS A 177 12.03 -8.60 1.00
N THR A 178 11.66 -7.51 0.34
CA THR A 178 10.26 -7.04 0.23
C THR A 178 9.35 -8.09 -0.39
N PHE A 179 9.80 -8.73 -1.48
CA PHE A 179 9.07 -9.79 -2.14
C PHE A 179 8.79 -10.96 -1.18
N LYS A 180 9.79 -11.43 -0.44
CA LYS A 180 9.62 -12.50 0.55
C LYS A 180 8.64 -12.12 1.66
N THR A 181 8.70 -10.89 2.17
CA THR A 181 7.77 -10.39 3.19
C THR A 181 6.33 -10.37 2.67
N TYR A 182 6.09 -9.75 1.51
CA TYR A 182 4.74 -9.72 0.93
C TYR A 182 4.26 -11.11 0.53
N LEU A 183 5.14 -11.97 0.03
CA LEU A 183 4.80 -13.35 -0.30
C LEU A 183 4.28 -14.10 0.94
N LYS A 184 5.03 -14.02 2.05
CA LYS A 184 4.73 -14.69 3.31
C LYS A 184 3.44 -14.19 3.97
N TRP A 185 3.28 -12.86 4.06
CA TRP A 185 2.20 -12.27 4.86
C TRP A 185 0.95 -11.90 4.07
N LEU A 186 1.07 -11.61 2.78
CA LEU A 186 -0.05 -11.07 1.99
C LEU A 186 -0.42 -11.99 0.82
N ILE A 187 0.52 -12.30 -0.07
CA ILE A 187 0.22 -12.97 -1.35
C ILE A 187 -0.16 -14.44 -1.14
N LEU A 188 0.66 -15.24 -0.46
CA LEU A 188 0.40 -16.66 -0.27
C LEU A 188 -0.90 -16.92 0.53
N PRO A 189 -1.16 -16.23 1.66
CA PRO A 189 -2.43 -16.33 2.37
C PRO A 189 -3.64 -15.92 1.51
N SER A 190 -3.49 -14.88 0.68
CA SER A 190 -4.55 -14.45 -0.23
C SER A 190 -4.87 -15.50 -1.30
N ILE A 191 -3.84 -16.13 -1.88
CA ILE A 191 -4.02 -17.21 -2.85
C ILE A 191 -4.75 -18.40 -2.20
N LEU A 192 -4.33 -18.80 -1.00
CA LEU A 192 -4.98 -19.88 -0.25
C LEU A 192 -6.45 -19.54 0.07
N TYR A 193 -6.73 -18.32 0.51
CA TYR A 193 -8.08 -17.86 0.78
C TYR A 193 -8.96 -17.89 -0.48
N ILE A 194 -8.47 -17.38 -1.62
CA ILE A 194 -9.20 -17.42 -2.90
C ILE A 194 -9.53 -18.86 -3.27
N PHE A 195 -8.56 -19.78 -3.16
CA PHE A 195 -8.79 -21.19 -3.44
C PHE A 195 -9.90 -21.79 -2.55
N ILE A 196 -9.86 -21.52 -1.24
CA ILE A 196 -10.89 -21.98 -0.30
C ILE A 196 -12.27 -21.44 -0.65
N ILE A 197 -12.39 -20.15 -0.97
CA ILE A 197 -13.67 -19.52 -1.33
C ILE A 197 -14.23 -20.07 -2.63
N VAL A 198 -13.38 -20.27 -3.65
CA VAL A 198 -13.80 -20.86 -4.94
C VAL A 198 -14.34 -22.28 -4.73
N VAL A 199 -13.65 -23.10 -3.92
CA VAL A 199 -14.11 -24.45 -3.59
C VAL A 199 -15.42 -24.42 -2.79
N ALA A 200 -15.53 -23.57 -1.77
CA ALA A 200 -16.73 -23.43 -0.95
C ALA A 200 -17.95 -22.95 -1.76
N SER A 201 -17.73 -22.07 -2.75
CA SER A 201 -18.77 -21.49 -3.59
C SER A 201 -19.18 -22.38 -4.76
N SER A 202 -18.42 -23.45 -5.06
CA SER A 202 -18.72 -24.39 -6.16
C SER A 202 -20.01 -25.20 -5.95
N LYS A 203 -20.53 -25.25 -4.71
CA LYS A 203 -21.81 -25.86 -4.36
C LYS A 203 -22.65 -24.85 -3.56
N PRO A 204 -23.44 -23.99 -4.23
CA PRO A 204 -24.14 -22.88 -3.59
C PRO A 204 -25.31 -23.38 -2.76
N THR A 205 -24.98 -23.84 -1.56
CA THR A 205 -25.93 -24.21 -0.50
C THR A 205 -25.96 -23.10 0.53
N THR A 206 -27.06 -22.96 1.27
CA THR A 206 -27.18 -22.00 2.38
C THR A 206 -26.04 -22.16 3.40
N VAL A 207 -25.61 -23.41 3.62
CA VAL A 207 -24.47 -23.74 4.49
C VAL A 207 -23.13 -23.27 3.88
N GLY A 208 -22.91 -23.52 2.58
CA GLY A 208 -21.71 -23.07 1.87
C GLY A 208 -21.56 -21.55 1.86
N ASN A 209 -22.64 -20.81 1.62
CA ASN A 209 -22.64 -19.34 1.63
C ASN A 209 -22.36 -18.78 3.03
N SER A 210 -22.93 -19.40 4.07
CA SER A 210 -22.70 -18.98 5.46
C SER A 210 -21.24 -19.23 5.88
N LEU A 211 -20.67 -20.37 5.48
CA LEU A 211 -19.26 -20.68 5.74
C LEU A 211 -18.31 -19.72 5.02
N ALA A 212 -18.60 -19.41 3.74
CA ALA A 212 -17.82 -18.43 2.98
C ALA A 212 -17.80 -17.07 3.67
N LEU A 213 -18.94 -16.59 4.17
CA LEU A 213 -19.03 -15.33 4.91
C LEU A 213 -18.16 -15.33 6.18
N VAL A 214 -18.22 -16.40 6.99
CA VAL A 214 -17.39 -16.51 8.20
C VAL A 214 -15.89 -16.51 7.83
N LEU A 215 -15.51 -17.27 6.81
CA LEU A 215 -14.13 -17.31 6.32
C LEU A 215 -13.66 -15.95 5.79
N SER A 216 -14.52 -15.19 5.12
CA SER A 216 -14.23 -13.83 4.69
C SER A 216 -13.95 -12.89 5.87
N ILE A 217 -14.75 -12.95 6.92
CA ILE A 217 -14.54 -12.14 8.14
C ILE A 217 -13.19 -12.49 8.78
N LEU A 218 -12.91 -13.79 8.96
CA LEU A 218 -11.63 -14.25 9.51
C LEU A 218 -10.44 -13.81 8.65
N PHE A 219 -10.58 -13.86 7.33
CA PHE A 219 -9.53 -13.43 6.42
C PHE A 219 -9.30 -11.91 6.48
N VAL A 220 -10.35 -11.10 6.63
CA VAL A 220 -10.20 -9.64 6.85
C VAL A 220 -9.44 -9.36 8.14
N ILE A 221 -9.77 -10.06 9.23
CA ILE A 221 -9.03 -9.94 10.51
C ILE A 221 -7.57 -10.36 10.32
N TYR A 222 -7.34 -11.47 9.60
CA TYR A 222 -5.99 -11.94 9.29
C TYR A 222 -5.19 -10.89 8.51
N ILE A 223 -5.73 -10.37 7.40
CA ILE A 223 -5.04 -9.38 6.55
C ILE A 223 -4.73 -8.12 7.35
N PHE A 224 -5.66 -7.67 8.19
CA PHE A 224 -5.43 -6.52 9.05
C PHE A 224 -4.18 -6.71 9.95
N ILE A 225 -4.06 -7.87 10.59
CA ILE A 225 -2.90 -8.21 11.42
C ILE A 225 -1.64 -8.42 10.56
N ALA A 226 -1.77 -9.08 9.41
CA ALA A 226 -0.67 -9.37 8.50
C ALA A 226 -0.03 -8.10 7.92
N LEU A 227 -0.82 -7.04 7.67
CA LEU A 227 -0.31 -5.73 7.26
C LEU A 227 0.62 -5.12 8.31
N VAL A 228 0.31 -5.27 9.61
CA VAL A 228 1.19 -4.84 10.71
C VAL A 228 2.50 -5.61 10.68
N PHE A 229 2.44 -6.95 10.56
CA PHE A 229 3.64 -7.77 10.52
C PHE A 229 4.52 -7.47 9.30
N ALA A 230 3.91 -7.30 8.13
CA ALA A 230 4.62 -6.92 6.92
C ALA A 230 5.32 -5.57 7.12
N LEU A 231 4.65 -4.57 7.70
CA LEU A 231 5.23 -3.24 7.92
C LEU A 231 6.40 -3.26 8.90
N VAL A 232 6.32 -4.06 9.96
CA VAL A 232 7.43 -4.27 10.91
C VAL A 232 8.61 -4.96 10.24
N GLU A 233 8.38 -6.00 9.44
CA GLU A 233 9.44 -6.72 8.73
C GLU A 233 10.11 -5.82 7.67
N LEU A 234 9.35 -4.94 7.00
CA LEU A 234 9.91 -3.89 6.14
C LEU A 234 10.76 -2.89 6.93
N SER A 235 10.31 -2.46 8.11
CA SER A 235 11.13 -1.61 8.99
C SER A 235 12.45 -2.29 9.34
N ASP A 236 12.43 -3.58 9.67
CA ASP A 236 13.66 -4.33 9.95
C ASP A 236 14.59 -4.41 8.75
N HIS A 237 14.07 -4.66 7.56
CA HIS A 237 14.86 -4.66 6.32
C HIS A 237 15.50 -3.31 6.05
N TYR A 238 14.76 -2.23 6.25
CA TYR A 238 15.23 -0.86 6.09
C TYR A 238 16.36 -0.52 7.07
N LEU A 239 16.16 -0.84 8.35
CA LEU A 239 17.15 -0.57 9.39
C LEU A 239 18.42 -1.42 9.21
N ASP A 240 18.27 -2.68 8.80
CA ASP A 240 19.42 -3.56 8.48
C ASP A 240 20.20 -3.02 7.26
N TYR A 241 19.52 -2.47 6.26
CA TYR A 241 20.16 -1.80 5.12
C TYR A 241 20.95 -0.57 5.54
N LYS A 242 20.31 0.32 6.31
CA LYS A 242 20.94 1.55 6.82
C LYS A 242 22.19 1.25 7.64
N TYR A 243 22.10 0.29 8.54
CA TYR A 243 23.24 -0.09 9.40
C TYR A 243 24.41 -0.64 8.57
N LYS A 244 24.12 -1.44 7.54
CA LYS A 244 25.15 -1.93 6.62
C LYS A 244 25.80 -0.78 5.83
N GLU A 245 25.00 0.14 5.30
CA GLU A 245 25.52 1.30 4.56
C GLU A 245 26.41 2.19 5.44
N GLN A 246 26.09 2.34 6.73
CA GLN A 246 26.94 3.04 7.69
C GLN A 246 28.29 2.36 7.89
N ILE A 247 28.31 1.04 8.13
CA ILE A 247 29.57 0.28 8.28
C ILE A 247 30.43 0.37 7.03
N ASP A 248 29.84 0.14 5.85
CA ASP A 248 30.57 0.16 4.58
C ASP A 248 31.20 1.55 4.30
N ASN A 249 30.57 2.63 4.80
CA ASN A 249 31.10 3.98 4.67
C ASN A 249 32.21 4.26 5.70
N ASP A 250 32.06 3.82 6.95
CA ASP A 250 33.06 3.98 8.00
C ASP A 250 34.34 3.18 7.67
N GLU A 251 34.21 1.98 7.12
CA GLU A 251 35.34 1.18 6.64
C GLU A 251 36.09 1.89 5.50
N LYS A 252 35.38 2.44 4.51
CA LYS A 252 36.04 3.17 3.39
C LYS A 252 36.85 4.37 3.87
N ILE A 253 36.34 5.12 4.84
CA ILE A 253 37.08 6.26 5.42
C ILE A 253 38.37 5.78 6.10
N SER A 254 38.35 4.60 6.74
CA SER A 254 39.54 4.04 7.40
C SER A 254 40.66 3.59 6.46
N TYR A 255 40.38 3.36 5.17
CA TYR A 255 41.38 2.98 4.16
C TYR A 255 41.90 4.16 3.33
N GLU A 256 41.30 5.35 3.45
CA GLU A 256 41.68 6.57 2.73
C GLU A 256 42.50 7.55 3.60
N VAL A 257 42.79 7.18 4.87
CA VAL A 257 43.64 7.93 5.83
C VAL A 257 44.97 7.21 6.01
#